data_AF-A0A833XM67-F1
#
_entry.id   AF-A0A833XM67-F1
#
_cell.length_a   1.000
_cell.length_b   1.000
_cell.length_c   1.000
_cell.angle_alpha   90.00
_cell.angle_beta   90.00
_cell.angle_gamma   90.00
#
_symmetry.space_group_name_H-M   'P 1'
#
loop_
_entity.id
_entity.type
_entity.pdbx_description
1 polymer ?
#
loop_
_entity_poly.entity_id
_entity_poly.type
_entity_poly.pdbx_seq_one_letter_code
_entity_poly.pdbx_strand_id
1 'polypeptide(L)'
;MSSNYNVILREKKLPLSLLNDRQKQTRVHLLDTEPFGDAFGPKTKRKRPKLLAADYESLVKKADGSQDAFEEKHAASASVEGTEEDGLRDLVRHTMFEKGQSKRIWGELYKVIDSSDVVVQVCVSFFAWLE
;
A
#
# COMPACT_ATOMS: atom_id res chain seq x y z
N MET A 1 10.11 20.71 -15.36
CA MET A 1 11.57 20.60 -15.11
C MET A 1 11.94 19.13 -14.83
N SER A 2 11.45 18.17 -15.63
CA SER A 2 11.73 16.75 -15.43
C SER A 2 12.40 16.22 -16.68
N SER A 3 13.72 16.36 -16.75
CA SER A 3 14.52 15.67 -17.75
C SER A 3 15.72 15.06 -17.04
N ASN A 4 16.05 13.82 -17.40
CA ASN A 4 17.05 12.99 -16.71
C ASN A 4 18.48 13.52 -16.79
N TYR A 5 18.73 14.54 -17.62
CA TYR A 5 20.04 15.15 -17.83
C TYR A 5 20.22 16.48 -17.09
N ASN A 6 19.15 17.04 -16.52
CA ASN A 6 19.23 18.28 -15.76
C ASN A 6 19.54 17.98 -14.29
N VAL A 7 20.69 18.46 -13.80
CA VAL A 7 21.14 18.26 -12.41
C VAL A 7 20.95 19.56 -11.61
N ILE A 8 20.41 19.43 -10.39
CA ILE A 8 20.23 20.56 -9.47
C ILE A 8 21.49 20.67 -8.60
N LEU A 9 22.28 21.73 -8.78
CA LEU A 9 23.50 21.97 -7.99
C LEU A 9 23.25 22.77 -6.71
N ARG A 10 22.18 23.57 -6.68
CA ARG A 10 21.80 24.38 -5.51
C ARG A 10 20.33 24.18 -5.19
N GLU A 11 20.06 23.88 -3.94
CA GLU A 11 18.71 23.83 -3.42
C GLU A 11 18.03 25.20 -3.51
N LYS A 12 16.73 25.20 -3.79
CA LYS A 12 15.92 26.43 -3.75
C LYS A 12 15.45 26.64 -2.32
N LYS A 13 15.81 27.78 -1.72
CA LYS A 13 15.31 28.21 -0.40
C LYS A 13 13.88 28.75 -0.50
N LEU A 14 12.96 27.91 -0.97
CA LEU A 14 11.53 28.21 -1.03
C LEU A 14 10.83 27.39 0.06
N PRO A 15 9.85 27.95 0.77
CA PRO A 15 9.04 27.19 1.71
C PRO A 15 8.14 26.20 0.95
N LEU A 16 8.67 25.01 0.64
CA LEU A 16 7.99 23.96 -0.12
C LEU A 16 6.73 23.44 0.59
N SER A 17 6.60 23.68 1.90
CA SER A 17 5.40 23.39 2.69
C SER A 17 4.15 24.12 2.19
N LEU A 18 4.31 25.29 1.56
CA LEU A 18 3.19 26.05 0.98
C LEU A 18 2.79 25.56 -0.42
N LEU A 19 3.67 24.83 -1.10
CA LEU A 19 3.43 24.32 -2.46
C LEU A 19 2.76 22.94 -2.42
N ASN A 20 3.11 22.13 -1.42
CA ASN A 20 2.51 20.83 -1.20
C ASN A 20 1.17 21.02 -0.49
N ASP A 21 0.15 21.37 -1.28
CA ASP A 21 -1.21 21.43 -0.79
C ASP A 21 -1.56 20.03 -0.25
N ARG A 22 -1.92 19.98 1.04
CA ARG A 22 -2.22 18.72 1.72
C ARG A 22 -3.39 18.11 0.98
N GLN A 23 -3.13 17.04 0.22
CA GLN A 23 -4.13 16.39 -0.63
C GLN A 23 -5.44 16.34 0.14
N LYS A 24 -6.40 17.14 -0.36
CA LYS A 24 -7.73 17.34 0.20
C LYS A 24 -8.19 16.01 0.74
N GLN A 25 -8.44 15.89 2.05
CA GLN A 25 -8.99 14.65 2.61
C GLN A 25 -10.21 14.30 1.75
N THR A 26 -10.08 13.24 0.94
CA THR A 26 -11.10 12.87 -0.06
C THR A 26 -12.38 12.40 0.62
N ARG A 27 -12.30 12.12 1.93
CA ARG A 27 -13.38 11.69 2.79
C ARG A 27 -13.40 12.59 4.02
N VAL A 28 -14.57 13.11 4.35
CA VAL A 28 -14.83 13.88 5.59
C VAL A 28 -14.40 13.05 6.79
N HIS A 29 -13.85 13.68 7.84
CA HIS A 29 -13.44 12.97 9.05
C HIS A 29 -14.67 12.41 9.78
N LEU A 30 -14.99 11.12 9.56
CA LEU A 30 -16.17 10.46 10.12
C LEU A 30 -16.23 10.55 11.65
N LEU A 31 -15.08 10.56 12.33
CA LEU A 31 -15.00 10.58 13.79
C LEU A 31 -15.44 11.92 14.40
N ASP A 32 -15.34 13.02 13.66
CA ASP A 32 -15.87 14.33 14.11
C ASP A 32 -17.40 14.37 14.02
N THR A 33 -17.97 13.58 13.10
CA THR A 33 -19.42 13.50 12.89
C THR A 33 -20.10 12.45 13.76
N GLU A 34 -19.48 11.29 13.94
CA GLU A 34 -20.00 10.15 14.69
C GLU A 34 -18.84 9.45 15.44
N PRO A 35 -18.58 9.80 16.72
CA PRO A 35 -17.55 9.14 17.51
C PRO A 35 -17.96 7.70 17.85
N PHE A 36 -16.98 6.82 18.07
CA PHE A 36 -17.21 5.39 18.28
C PHE A 36 -18.19 5.06 19.41
N GLY A 37 -18.16 5.82 20.51
CA GLY A 37 -19.07 5.60 21.65
C GLY A 37 -20.53 5.92 21.36
N ASP A 38 -20.81 6.79 20.38
CA ASP A 38 -22.17 7.12 19.95
C ASP A 38 -22.64 6.19 18.81
N ALA A 39 -21.72 5.68 17.98
CA ALA A 39 -22.02 4.75 16.89
C ALA A 39 -22.24 3.31 17.36
N PHE A 40 -21.42 2.82 18.31
CA PHE A 40 -21.43 1.43 18.80
C PHE A 40 -21.44 1.35 20.33
N GLY A 41 -22.03 0.28 20.85
CA GLY A 41 -22.04 -0.02 22.28
C GLY A 41 -23.33 0.33 23.02
N PRO A 42 -23.36 0.15 24.35
CA PRO A 42 -24.59 0.26 25.14
C PRO A 42 -25.23 1.65 25.12
N LYS A 43 -24.42 2.70 24.96
CA LYS A 43 -24.85 4.11 24.89
C LYS A 43 -25.05 4.60 23.46
N THR A 44 -25.30 3.69 22.50
CA THR A 44 -25.45 4.05 21.09
C THR A 44 -26.64 5.00 20.85
N LYS A 45 -26.38 6.06 20.11
CA LYS A 45 -27.38 7.05 19.68
C LYS A 45 -27.88 6.78 18.26
N ARG A 46 -27.16 5.98 17.47
CA ARG A 46 -27.50 5.68 16.08
C ARG A 46 -28.62 4.64 16.00
N LYS A 47 -29.81 5.07 15.56
CA LYS A 47 -30.98 4.17 15.41
C LYS A 47 -31.17 3.59 14.00
N ARG A 48 -30.66 4.26 12.96
CA ARG A 48 -30.81 3.84 11.55
C ARG A 48 -29.48 3.97 10.78
N PRO A 49 -29.17 3.04 9.86
CA PRO A 49 -28.02 3.15 8.97
C PRO A 49 -28.26 4.17 7.84
N LYS A 50 -27.19 4.84 7.42
CA LYS A 50 -27.17 5.66 6.21
C LYS A 50 -26.90 4.74 5.02
N LEU A 51 -27.96 4.36 4.31
CA LEU A 51 -27.85 3.54 3.10
C LEU A 51 -27.57 4.44 1.89
N LEU A 52 -26.69 3.99 1.00
CA LEU A 52 -26.38 4.68 -0.27
C LEU A 52 -27.32 4.24 -1.41
N ALA A 53 -28.44 3.60 -1.10
CA ALA A 53 -29.42 3.06 -2.03
C ALA A 53 -30.78 3.67 -1.70
N ALA A 54 -31.49 4.16 -2.73
CA ALA A 54 -32.83 4.74 -2.56
C ALA A 54 -33.93 3.67 -2.58
N ASP A 55 -33.75 2.64 -3.43
CA ASP A 55 -34.77 1.61 -3.69
C ASP A 55 -34.28 0.22 -3.34
N TYR A 56 -35.22 -0.68 -3.05
CA TYR A 56 -34.92 -2.08 -2.71
C TYR A 56 -34.21 -2.81 -3.87
N GLU A 57 -34.67 -2.59 -5.10
CA GLU A 57 -34.04 -3.17 -6.30
C GLU A 57 -32.58 -2.72 -6.46
N SER A 58 -32.29 -1.45 -6.16
CA SER A 58 -30.93 -0.90 -6.22
C SER A 58 -30.00 -1.48 -5.14
N LEU A 59 -30.57 -1.94 -4.02
CA LEU A 59 -29.82 -2.60 -2.95
C LEU A 59 -29.46 -4.04 -3.34
N VAL A 60 -30.41 -4.78 -3.94
CA VAL A 60 -30.18 -6.15 -4.42
C VAL A 60 -29.07 -6.18 -5.48
N LYS A 61 -29.15 -5.31 -6.50
CA LYS A 61 -28.11 -5.22 -7.54
C LYS A 61 -26.70 -4.94 -7.00
N LYS A 62 -26.60 -4.16 -5.91
CA LYS A 62 -25.31 -3.89 -5.24
C LYS A 62 -24.81 -5.10 -4.46
N ALA A 63 -25.71 -5.86 -3.85
CA ALA A 63 -25.37 -7.10 -3.16
C ALA A 63 -24.83 -8.14 -4.15
N ASP A 64 -25.53 -8.33 -5.28
CA ASP A 64 -25.11 -9.25 -6.34
C ASP A 64 -23.73 -8.87 -6.90
N GLY A 65 -23.53 -7.60 -7.27
CA GLY A 65 -22.21 -7.15 -7.75
C GLY A 65 -21.10 -7.24 -6.70
N SER A 66 -21.42 -7.14 -5.41
CA SER A 66 -20.44 -7.36 -4.34
C SER A 66 -20.10 -8.84 -4.11
N GLN A 67 -21.06 -9.73 -4.36
CA GLN A 67 -20.88 -11.18 -4.33
C GLN A 67 -20.00 -11.62 -5.51
N ASP A 68 -20.29 -11.14 -6.72
CA ASP A 68 -19.48 -11.43 -7.92
C ASP A 68 -18.02 -10.99 -7.73
N ALA A 69 -17.81 -9.77 -7.20
CA ALA A 69 -16.47 -9.26 -6.92
C ALA A 69 -15.75 -10.04 -5.79
N PHE A 70 -16.50 -10.55 -4.82
CA PHE A 70 -15.95 -11.42 -3.78
C PHE A 70 -15.55 -12.77 -4.37
N GLU A 71 -16.38 -13.37 -5.22
CA GLU A 71 -16.10 -14.63 -5.89
C GLU A 71 -14.90 -14.53 -6.84
N GLU A 72 -14.77 -13.44 -7.60
CA GLU A 72 -13.59 -13.18 -8.44
C GLU A 72 -12.32 -13.07 -7.60
N LYS A 73 -12.36 -12.30 -6.50
CA LYS A 73 -11.21 -12.15 -5.60
C LYS A 73 -10.87 -13.45 -4.88
N HIS A 74 -11.88 -14.19 -4.44
CA HIS A 74 -11.71 -15.46 -3.74
C HIS A 74 -11.27 -16.56 -4.70
N ALA A 75 -11.70 -16.58 -5.96
CA ALA A 75 -11.18 -17.49 -6.97
C ALA A 75 -9.70 -17.19 -7.27
N ALA A 76 -9.32 -15.90 -7.31
CA ALA A 76 -7.93 -15.49 -7.43
C ALA A 76 -7.09 -15.88 -6.19
N SER A 77 -7.64 -15.74 -4.97
CA SER A 77 -6.94 -16.12 -3.72
C SER A 77 -6.98 -17.62 -3.43
N ALA A 78 -7.99 -18.36 -3.88
CA ALA A 78 -8.11 -19.81 -3.71
C ALA A 78 -7.01 -20.58 -4.45
N SER A 79 -6.45 -19.99 -5.51
CA SER A 79 -5.22 -20.52 -6.13
C SER A 79 -4.00 -20.46 -5.20
N VAL A 80 -4.06 -19.66 -4.13
CA VAL A 80 -3.04 -19.49 -3.09
C VAL A 80 -3.44 -20.18 -1.77
N GLU A 81 -4.74 -20.16 -1.41
CA GLU A 81 -5.31 -20.77 -0.19
C GLU A 81 -5.48 -22.30 -0.27
N GLY A 82 -5.27 -22.93 -1.43
CA GLY A 82 -5.20 -24.40 -1.55
C GLY A 82 -4.06 -25.08 -0.77
N THR A 83 -3.36 -24.35 0.09
CA THR A 83 -2.21 -24.82 0.87
C THR A 83 -2.50 -24.92 2.37
N GLU A 84 -3.69 -24.56 2.86
CA GLU A 84 -3.98 -24.57 4.32
C GLU A 84 -4.73 -25.82 4.81
N GLU A 85 -5.43 -26.56 3.94
CA GLU A 85 -6.02 -27.87 4.30
C GLU A 85 -5.01 -29.03 4.22
N ASP A 86 -3.99 -28.91 3.37
CA ASP A 86 -2.87 -29.85 3.32
C ASP A 86 -1.73 -29.20 4.10
N GLY A 87 -1.24 -29.81 5.19
CA GLY A 87 -0.28 -29.24 6.15
C GLY A 87 1.12 -28.91 5.60
N LEU A 88 1.22 -28.52 4.33
CA LEU A 88 2.39 -28.05 3.61
C LEU A 88 2.78 -26.66 4.14
N ARG A 89 3.48 -26.67 5.26
CA ARG A 89 4.27 -25.51 5.71
C ARG A 89 5.14 -25.05 4.55
N ASP A 90 4.97 -23.79 4.14
CA ASP A 90 5.88 -23.09 3.24
C ASP A 90 7.32 -23.43 3.65
N LEU A 91 8.08 -24.07 2.76
CA LEU A 91 9.46 -24.48 3.06
C LEU A 91 10.17 -23.23 3.59
N VAL A 92 10.71 -23.32 4.81
CA VAL A 92 11.43 -22.20 5.43
C VAL A 92 12.42 -21.66 4.41
N ARG A 93 12.17 -20.44 3.91
CA ARG A 93 13.03 -19.81 2.93
C ARG A 93 14.45 -19.88 3.46
N HIS A 94 15.35 -20.44 2.66
CA HIS A 94 16.73 -20.63 3.11
C HIS A 94 17.30 -19.27 3.51
N THR A 95 17.94 -19.17 4.67
CA THR A 95 18.53 -17.94 5.24
C THR A 95 19.56 -17.26 4.33
N MET A 96 19.93 -17.93 3.22
CA MET A 96 20.78 -17.40 2.18
C MET A 96 20.10 -16.29 1.36
N PHE A 97 18.79 -16.33 1.18
CA PHE A 97 18.05 -15.32 0.40
C PHE A 97 17.82 -14.01 1.17
N GLU A 98 18.00 -14.00 2.49
CA GLU A 98 17.94 -12.79 3.34
C GLU A 98 19.30 -12.07 3.45
N LYS A 99 20.37 -12.69 2.93
CA LYS A 99 21.70 -12.08 2.90
C LYS A 99 21.65 -10.79 2.08
N GLY A 100 22.27 -9.73 2.59
CA GLY A 100 22.22 -8.40 1.98
C GLY A 100 21.22 -7.45 2.63
N GLN A 101 20.18 -7.96 3.30
CA GLN A 101 19.12 -7.12 3.92
C GLN A 101 19.36 -6.81 5.40
N SER A 102 20.50 -7.21 5.96
CA SER A 102 20.80 -7.00 7.38
C SER A 102 20.91 -5.51 7.73
N LYS A 103 20.49 -5.14 8.95
CA LYS A 103 20.63 -3.76 9.47
C LYS A 103 22.07 -3.22 9.40
N ARG A 104 23.07 -4.11 9.51
CA ARG A 104 24.48 -3.74 9.39
C ARG A 104 24.82 -3.23 7.99
N ILE A 105 24.38 -3.92 6.94
CA ILE A 105 24.64 -3.53 5.55
C ILE A 105 23.89 -2.24 5.22
N TRP A 106 22.64 -2.10 5.67
CA TRP A 106 21.89 -0.84 5.53
C TRP A 106 22.57 0.33 6.26
N GLY A 107 23.12 0.10 7.46
CA GLY A 107 23.86 1.13 8.19
C GLY A 107 25.10 1.64 7.43
N GLU A 108 25.89 0.73 6.86
CA GLU A 108 27.03 1.11 6.01
C GLU A 108 26.58 1.80 4.72
N LEU A 109 25.49 1.35 4.09
CA LEU A 109 24.93 1.99 2.90
C LEU A 109 24.57 3.46 3.16
N TYR A 110 23.85 3.74 4.24
CA TYR A 110 23.47 5.12 4.58
C TYR A 110 24.68 5.99 4.92
N LYS A 111 25.72 5.41 5.51
CA LYS A 111 27.00 6.11 5.74
C LYS A 111 27.68 6.49 4.42
N VAL A 112 27.63 5.64 3.39
CA VAL A 112 28.17 5.97 2.06
C VAL A 112 27.32 7.03 1.37
N ILE A 113 25.99 6.96 1.50
CA ILE A 113 25.07 7.96 0.91
C ILE A 113 25.31 9.34 1.52
N ASP A 114 25.50 9.45 2.83
CA ASP A 114 25.71 10.73 3.50
C ASP A 114 27.09 11.34 3.22
N SER A 115 28.09 10.51 2.91
CA SER A 115 29.46 10.96 2.63
C SER A 115 29.76 11.17 1.13
N SER A 116 28.83 10.84 0.23
CA SER A 116 29.05 10.94 -1.22
C SER A 116 28.27 12.08 -1.86
N ASP A 117 28.93 12.82 -2.76
CA ASP A 117 28.28 13.86 -3.57
C ASP A 117 27.53 13.27 -4.79
N VAL A 118 28.01 12.13 -5.30
CA VAL A 118 27.46 11.43 -6.48
C VAL A 118 27.37 9.94 -6.20
N VAL A 119 26.22 9.34 -6.49
CA VAL A 119 25.97 7.90 -6.37
C VAL A 119 25.78 7.30 -7.76
N VAL A 120 26.52 6.23 -8.05
CA VAL A 120 26.40 5.47 -9.30
C VAL A 120 25.74 4.13 -9.01
N GLN A 121 24.62 3.84 -9.66
CA GLN A 121 23.96 2.54 -9.58
C GLN A 121 24.53 1.60 -10.65
N VAL A 122 25.23 0.56 -10.22
CA VAL A 122 25.72 -0.50 -11.11
C VAL A 122 24.63 -1.56 -11.26
N CYS A 123 24.08 -1.69 -12.46
CA CYS A 123 23.12 -2.73 -12.80
C CYS A 123 23.83 -3.84 -13.59
N VAL A 124 23.78 -5.07 -13.08
CA VAL A 124 24.25 -6.25 -13.83
C VAL A 124 23.04 -6.87 -14.52
N SER A 125 22.94 -6.65 -15.83
CA SER A 125 21.97 -7.34 -16.68
C SER A 125 22.52 -8.72 -17.04
N PHE A 126 21.92 -9.77 -16.51
CA PHE A 126 22.21 -11.14 -16.93
C PHE A 126 21.50 -11.39 -18.26
N PHE A 127 22.22 -11.24 -19.38
CA PHE A 127 21.69 -11.56 -20.69
C PHE A 127 21.84 -13.07 -20.90
N ALA A 128 20.78 -13.82 -20.60
CA ALA A 128 20.70 -15.22 -20.98
C ALA A 128 20.54 -15.29 -22.50
N TRP A 129 21.58 -15.76 -23.19
CA TRP A 129 21.47 -16.18 -24.58
C TRP A 129 20.60 -17.43 -24.60
N LEU A 130 19.41 -17.33 -25.19
CA LEU A 130 18.56 -18.46 -25.50
C LEU A 130 19.09 -19.06 -26.81
N GLU A 131 19.55 -20.30 -26.74
CA GLU A 131 19.81 -21.15 -27.90
C GLU A 131 18.53 -21.87 -28.31
#